data_AF-A0A2S6HNR3-F1
#
_entry.id   AF-A0A2S6HNR3-F1
#
_cell.length_a   1.000
_cell.length_b   1.000
_cell.length_c   1.000
_cell.angle_alpha   90.00
_cell.angle_beta   90.00
_cell.angle_gamma   90.00
#
_symmetry.space_group_name_H-M   'P 1'
#
loop_
_entity.id
_entity.type
_entity.pdbx_description
1 polymer ?
#
loop_
_entity_poly.entity_id
_entity_poly.type
_entity_poly.pdbx_seq_one_letter_code
_entity_poly.pdbx_strand_id
1 'polypeptide(L)'
;MYKRLELHNHTTESDGTLTPSQLIQFMEENLVDGFAITDHNTISGHNKIKGLLEQKKSSISSIYGMEYTTYYGHILCLNLKEYLSWESIDYHRPERLFHSLKEKGALVGVAHPFSYGHPFARGCRFDMTITDFNSFDFIEIFNNPEPLHQVNEPALLWWEDLVLKGFPLSATCGMDLHGRWDMNNQYATFIEGVDGGNIETELEDAIRHQKTWVSRGPILESQYNPQKQTILFTICETKKPGFLHSDSDRYLLSLRSITGTVIKEFPDCRSLEIPVNELYGDSNTRSALIPKLYQNHTAIENLVAVAPVIVPD
;
A
#
# COMPACT_ATOMS: atom_id res chain seq x y z
N MET A 1 3.04 -8.54 15.35
CA MET A 1 3.90 -9.13 14.29
C MET A 1 3.52 -8.48 12.97
N TYR A 2 4.36 -8.53 11.94
CA TYR A 2 4.02 -7.97 10.63
C TYR A 2 3.48 -9.05 9.71
N LYS A 3 2.38 -8.74 9.01
CA LYS A 3 1.81 -9.56 7.95
C LYS A 3 2.11 -8.89 6.61
N ARG A 4 2.68 -9.63 5.68
CA ARG A 4 2.93 -9.21 4.30
C ARG A 4 1.69 -9.51 3.46
N LEU A 5 1.18 -8.48 2.80
CA LEU A 5 0.00 -8.55 1.95
C LEU A 5 0.34 -8.28 0.48
N GLU A 6 -0.36 -9.00 -0.39
CA GLU A 6 -0.41 -8.74 -1.83
C GLU A 6 -1.84 -8.30 -2.21
N LEU A 7 -2.04 -7.01 -2.49
CA LEU A 7 -3.37 -6.41 -2.49
C LEU A 7 -4.00 -6.25 -3.89
N HIS A 8 -3.32 -6.65 -4.96
CA HIS A 8 -3.83 -6.44 -6.31
C HIS A 8 -3.51 -7.63 -7.23
N ASN A 9 -4.51 -8.47 -7.49
CA ASN A 9 -4.33 -9.71 -8.25
C ASN A 9 -5.56 -10.07 -9.08
N HIS A 10 -5.30 -10.60 -10.28
CA HIS A 10 -6.31 -11.08 -11.21
C HIS A 10 -6.19 -12.59 -11.43
N THR A 11 -7.33 -13.20 -11.72
CA THR A 11 -7.44 -14.62 -12.01
C THR A 11 -8.13 -14.84 -13.35
N THR A 12 -8.31 -16.10 -13.74
CA THR A 12 -9.12 -16.49 -14.89
C THR A 12 -10.61 -16.10 -14.78
N GLU A 13 -11.02 -15.49 -13.67
CA GLU A 13 -12.38 -14.94 -13.49
C GLU A 13 -12.53 -13.57 -14.15
N SER A 14 -11.42 -12.91 -14.49
CA SER A 14 -11.37 -11.73 -15.36
C SER A 14 -10.39 -11.95 -16.52
N ASP A 15 -9.19 -11.35 -16.47
CA ASP A 15 -8.17 -11.40 -17.53
C ASP A 15 -6.81 -11.95 -17.07
N GLY A 16 -6.73 -12.41 -15.82
CA GLY A 16 -5.58 -13.15 -15.32
C GLY A 16 -5.44 -14.54 -15.93
N THR A 17 -4.21 -15.03 -16.01
CA THR A 17 -3.89 -16.36 -16.55
C THR A 17 -3.85 -17.46 -15.48
N LEU A 18 -3.82 -17.08 -14.21
CA LEU A 18 -3.84 -18.03 -13.08
C LEU A 18 -5.27 -18.32 -12.67
N THR A 19 -5.62 -19.60 -12.54
CA THR A 19 -6.86 -19.98 -11.87
C THR A 19 -6.82 -19.58 -10.39
N PRO A 20 -7.98 -19.42 -9.72
CA PRO A 20 -8.03 -19.15 -8.27
C PRO A 20 -7.15 -20.09 -7.43
N SER A 21 -7.11 -21.39 -7.76
CA SER A 21 -6.26 -22.36 -7.05
C SER A 21 -4.77 -22.15 -7.30
N GLN A 22 -4.38 -21.79 -8.54
CA GLN A 22 -2.99 -21.49 -8.89
C GLN A 22 -2.53 -20.18 -8.26
N LEU A 23 -3.40 -19.17 -8.14
CA LEU A 23 -3.08 -17.93 -7.42
C LEU A 23 -2.78 -18.22 -5.96
N ILE A 24 -3.63 -18.99 -5.26
CA ILE A 24 -3.38 -19.42 -3.87
C ILE A 24 -2.00 -20.08 -3.74
N GLN A 25 -1.72 -21.07 -4.60
CA GLN A 25 -0.44 -21.78 -4.58
C GLN A 25 0.73 -20.82 -4.81
N PHE A 26 0.58 -19.87 -5.74
CA PHE A 26 1.61 -18.89 -6.05
C PHE A 26 1.88 -17.94 -4.88
N MET A 27 0.84 -17.55 -4.11
CA MET A 27 0.99 -16.74 -2.90
C MET A 27 1.70 -17.51 -1.77
N GLU A 28 1.37 -18.79 -1.59
CA GLU A 28 2.05 -19.68 -0.63
C GLU A 28 3.54 -19.86 -1.00
N GLU A 29 3.85 -20.10 -2.28
CA GLU A 29 5.23 -20.21 -2.81
C GLU A 29 6.06 -18.95 -2.54
N ASN A 30 5.42 -17.78 -2.49
CA ASN A 30 6.08 -16.49 -2.28
C ASN A 30 6.05 -16.00 -0.83
N LEU A 31 5.62 -16.82 0.14
CA LEU A 31 5.58 -16.48 1.57
C LEU A 31 4.77 -15.19 1.85
N VAL A 32 3.60 -15.08 1.23
CA VAL A 32 2.62 -14.01 1.49
C VAL A 32 1.71 -14.46 2.64
N ASP A 33 1.40 -13.59 3.59
CA ASP A 33 0.51 -13.92 4.73
C ASP A 33 -0.97 -13.75 4.36
N GLY A 34 -1.28 -12.80 3.47
CA GLY A 34 -2.61 -12.64 2.90
C GLY A 34 -2.62 -11.95 1.54
N PHE A 35 -3.63 -12.24 0.72
CA PHE A 35 -3.73 -11.68 -0.63
C PHE A 35 -5.15 -11.25 -0.96
N ALA A 36 -5.31 -10.21 -1.77
CA ALA A 36 -6.62 -9.80 -2.27
C ALA A 36 -6.92 -10.44 -3.62
N ILE A 37 -8.16 -10.90 -3.81
CA ILE A 37 -8.68 -11.22 -5.15
C ILE A 37 -9.42 -9.99 -5.66
N THR A 38 -8.99 -9.44 -6.79
CA THR A 38 -9.46 -8.12 -7.28
C THR A 38 -9.78 -8.15 -8.76
N ASP A 39 -10.29 -9.29 -9.26
CA ASP A 39 -10.70 -9.47 -10.66
C ASP A 39 -11.54 -8.30 -11.20
N HIS A 40 -11.30 -7.92 -12.45
CA HIS A 40 -11.95 -6.77 -13.07
C HIS A 40 -13.48 -6.89 -13.11
N ASN A 41 -14.19 -5.96 -12.46
CA ASN A 41 -15.64 -5.80 -12.50
C ASN A 41 -16.46 -7.08 -12.17
N THR A 42 -15.88 -8.05 -11.45
CA THR A 42 -16.55 -9.29 -11.04
C THR A 42 -16.11 -9.76 -9.67
N ILE A 43 -17.02 -10.44 -8.97
CA ILE A 43 -16.76 -11.13 -7.69
C ILE A 43 -16.87 -12.65 -7.81
N SER A 44 -16.94 -13.18 -9.04
CA SER A 44 -17.17 -14.62 -9.29
C SER A 44 -16.09 -15.53 -8.68
N GLY A 45 -14.89 -15.00 -8.46
CA GLY A 45 -13.78 -15.69 -7.81
C GLY A 45 -13.89 -15.82 -6.29
N HIS A 46 -14.71 -15.01 -5.60
CA HIS A 46 -14.74 -14.94 -4.13
C HIS A 46 -15.10 -16.29 -3.51
N ASN A 47 -16.24 -16.88 -3.92
CA ASN A 47 -16.69 -18.17 -3.40
C ASN A 47 -15.75 -19.32 -3.79
N LYS A 48 -15.07 -19.21 -4.94
CA LYS A 48 -14.09 -20.20 -5.40
C LYS A 48 -12.86 -20.21 -4.50
N ILE A 49 -12.26 -19.04 -4.26
CA ILE A 49 -11.13 -18.88 -3.33
C ILE A 49 -11.52 -19.35 -1.93
N LYS A 50 -12.69 -18.94 -1.44
CA LYS A 50 -13.19 -19.36 -0.12
C LYS A 50 -13.21 -20.88 0.02
N GLY A 51 -13.88 -21.57 -0.90
CA GLY A 51 -13.98 -23.04 -0.87
C GLY A 51 -12.62 -23.71 -0.99
N LEU A 52 -11.70 -23.16 -1.80
CA LEU A 52 -10.35 -23.70 -1.97
C LEU A 52 -9.50 -23.56 -0.70
N LEU A 53 -9.55 -22.41 -0.02
CA LEU A 53 -8.83 -22.18 1.23
C LEU A 53 -9.33 -23.09 2.35
N GLU A 54 -10.66 -23.25 2.47
CA GLU A 54 -11.30 -24.15 3.43
C GLU A 54 -10.91 -25.62 3.17
N GLN A 55 -10.89 -26.06 1.91
CA GLN A 55 -10.51 -27.43 1.52
C GLN A 55 -9.03 -27.73 1.74
N LYS A 56 -8.14 -26.80 1.39
CA LYS A 56 -6.68 -26.97 1.52
C LYS A 56 -6.20 -26.82 2.96
N LYS A 57 -7.02 -26.23 3.86
CA LYS A 57 -6.59 -25.76 5.19
C LYS A 57 -5.33 -24.89 5.08
N SER A 58 -5.37 -23.98 4.12
CA SER A 58 -4.24 -23.11 3.79
C SER A 58 -3.90 -22.19 4.98
N SER A 59 -2.62 -21.87 5.14
CA SER A 59 -2.14 -20.94 6.16
C SER A 59 -2.27 -19.47 5.74
N ILE A 60 -2.57 -19.20 4.46
CA ILE A 60 -2.74 -17.84 3.95
C ILE A 60 -4.22 -17.44 3.99
N SER A 61 -4.48 -16.15 4.19
CA SER A 61 -5.83 -15.60 4.18
C SER A 61 -6.11 -14.84 2.89
N SER A 62 -7.37 -14.76 2.48
CA SER A 62 -7.78 -13.93 1.34
C SER A 62 -8.61 -12.73 1.80
N ILE A 63 -8.38 -11.60 1.13
CA ILE A 63 -9.19 -10.38 1.20
C ILE A 63 -10.08 -10.38 -0.04
N TYR A 64 -11.39 -10.34 0.16
CA TYR A 64 -12.33 -10.27 -0.97
C TYR A 64 -12.42 -8.84 -1.47
N GLY A 65 -12.10 -8.64 -2.74
CA GLY A 65 -12.05 -7.33 -3.36
C GLY A 65 -12.51 -7.36 -4.81
N MET A 66 -12.38 -6.24 -5.49
CA MET A 66 -12.67 -6.09 -6.91
C MET A 66 -11.96 -4.85 -7.41
N GLU A 67 -11.34 -4.93 -8.58
CA GLU A 67 -10.90 -3.73 -9.28
C GLU A 67 -12.00 -3.30 -10.25
N TYR A 68 -12.50 -2.09 -10.06
CA TYR A 68 -13.39 -1.48 -11.04
C TYR A 68 -12.57 -0.90 -12.18
N THR A 69 -12.64 -1.53 -13.34
CA THR A 69 -12.16 -0.95 -14.60
C THR A 69 -13.22 0.00 -15.13
N THR A 70 -12.98 1.30 -15.01
CA THR A 70 -13.87 2.33 -15.55
C THR A 70 -13.30 2.93 -16.85
N TYR A 71 -14.03 3.85 -17.46
CA TYR A 71 -13.51 4.62 -18.61
C TYR A 71 -12.43 5.64 -18.24
N TYR A 72 -12.24 5.94 -16.95
CA TYR A 72 -11.56 7.13 -16.45
C TYR A 72 -10.53 6.84 -15.35
N GLY A 73 -10.22 5.57 -15.10
CA GLY A 73 -9.34 5.14 -14.01
C GLY A 73 -9.79 3.83 -13.40
N HIS A 74 -8.86 3.14 -12.76
CA HIS A 74 -9.16 1.96 -11.98
C HIS A 74 -9.34 2.30 -10.49
N ILE A 75 -10.30 1.62 -9.86
CA ILE A 75 -10.62 1.80 -8.43
C ILE A 75 -10.48 0.44 -7.76
N LEU A 76 -9.57 0.33 -6.80
CA LEU A 76 -9.34 -0.89 -6.05
C LEU A 76 -10.25 -0.93 -4.83
N CYS A 77 -11.08 -1.96 -4.72
CA CYS A 77 -11.92 -2.20 -3.55
C CYS A 77 -11.42 -3.42 -2.80
N LEU A 78 -11.20 -3.27 -1.49
CA LEU A 78 -10.84 -4.34 -0.58
C LEU A 78 -11.98 -4.51 0.45
N ASN A 79 -12.12 -5.71 1.03
CA ASN A 79 -13.24 -6.09 1.89
C ASN A 79 -14.64 -5.92 1.24
N LEU A 80 -14.73 -6.01 -0.10
CA LEU A 80 -15.98 -5.94 -0.84
C LEU A 80 -16.65 -7.32 -0.86
N LYS A 81 -17.77 -7.48 -0.15
CA LYS A 81 -18.47 -8.77 0.02
C LYS A 81 -19.61 -9.00 -0.95
N GLU A 82 -20.13 -7.92 -1.53
CA GLU A 82 -21.22 -7.97 -2.49
C GLU A 82 -20.90 -7.07 -3.68
N TYR A 83 -21.37 -7.49 -4.86
CA TYR A 83 -21.17 -6.72 -6.07
C TYR A 83 -22.01 -5.45 -6.01
N LEU A 84 -21.40 -4.34 -6.38
CA LEU A 84 -22.07 -3.06 -6.58
C LEU A 84 -21.82 -2.59 -8.01
N SER A 85 -22.87 -2.22 -8.74
CA SER A 85 -22.73 -1.73 -10.11
C SER A 85 -22.05 -0.35 -10.12
N TRP A 86 -21.10 -0.15 -11.03
CA TRP A 86 -20.41 1.13 -11.22
C TRP A 86 -21.15 2.10 -12.15
N GLU A 87 -22.42 1.84 -12.45
CA GLU A 87 -23.29 2.73 -13.24
C GLU A 87 -23.36 4.16 -12.70
N SER A 88 -23.10 4.37 -11.41
CA SER A 88 -23.04 5.69 -10.78
C SER A 88 -21.72 6.43 -10.99
N ILE A 89 -20.77 5.87 -11.76
CA ILE A 89 -19.49 6.53 -12.02
C ILE A 89 -19.72 7.87 -12.72
N ASP A 90 -19.01 8.89 -12.25
CA ASP A 90 -19.08 10.24 -12.78
C ASP A 90 -17.66 10.79 -12.87
N TYR A 91 -17.28 11.25 -14.06
CA TYR A 91 -15.95 11.76 -14.33
C TYR A 91 -15.55 12.92 -13.42
N HIS A 92 -16.52 13.76 -13.03
CA HIS A 92 -16.32 14.94 -12.18
C HIS A 92 -16.75 14.73 -10.73
N ARG A 93 -17.38 13.59 -10.41
CA ARG A 93 -17.88 13.25 -9.07
C ARG A 93 -17.78 11.75 -8.75
N PRO A 94 -16.59 11.14 -8.85
CA PRO A 94 -16.41 9.70 -8.60
C PRO A 94 -16.72 9.31 -7.14
N GLU A 95 -16.73 10.28 -6.23
CA GLU A 95 -17.05 10.07 -4.81
C GLU A 95 -18.44 9.46 -4.61
N ARG A 96 -19.37 9.63 -5.56
CA ARG A 96 -20.69 8.97 -5.48
C ARG A 96 -20.56 7.45 -5.44
N LEU A 97 -19.67 6.90 -6.27
CA LEU A 97 -19.37 5.48 -6.26
C LEU A 97 -18.60 5.12 -4.98
N PHE A 98 -17.59 5.92 -4.60
CA PHE A 98 -16.79 5.63 -3.41
C PHE A 98 -17.63 5.58 -2.13
N HIS A 99 -18.53 6.54 -1.92
CA HIS A 99 -19.45 6.51 -0.78
C HIS A 99 -20.35 5.27 -0.80
N SER A 100 -20.92 4.92 -1.96
CA SER A 100 -21.76 3.73 -2.10
C SER A 100 -21.00 2.44 -1.75
N LEU A 101 -19.72 2.36 -2.13
CA LEU A 101 -18.84 1.23 -1.80
C LEU A 101 -18.50 1.19 -0.31
N LYS A 102 -18.17 2.33 0.29
CA LYS A 102 -17.87 2.44 1.74
C LYS A 102 -19.10 2.12 2.60
N GLU A 103 -20.31 2.47 2.16
CA GLU A 103 -21.57 2.07 2.80
C GLU A 103 -21.76 0.54 2.82
N LYS A 104 -21.12 -0.20 1.89
CA LYS A 104 -21.08 -1.67 1.88
C LYS A 104 -19.93 -2.26 2.68
N GLY A 105 -19.17 -1.43 3.39
CA GLY A 105 -18.02 -1.84 4.21
C GLY A 105 -16.74 -2.08 3.41
N ALA A 106 -16.69 -1.70 2.13
CA ALA A 106 -15.46 -1.78 1.36
C ALA A 106 -14.47 -0.68 1.77
N LEU A 107 -13.18 -1.00 1.70
CA LEU A 107 -12.09 -0.03 1.67
C LEU A 107 -11.88 0.35 0.21
N VAL A 108 -11.90 1.63 -0.10
CA VAL A 108 -11.82 2.14 -1.47
C VAL A 108 -10.49 2.81 -1.68
N GLY A 109 -9.81 2.50 -2.78
CA GLY A 109 -8.57 3.17 -3.14
C GLY A 109 -8.42 3.40 -4.63
N VAL A 110 -7.50 4.29 -4.95
CA VAL A 110 -7.12 4.58 -6.34
C VAL A 110 -6.01 3.61 -6.74
N ALA A 111 -6.28 2.79 -7.76
CA ALA A 111 -5.29 1.87 -8.33
C ALA A 111 -4.39 2.62 -9.32
N HIS A 112 -3.08 2.33 -9.27
CA HIS A 112 -2.04 2.80 -10.19
C HIS A 112 -2.35 4.12 -10.93
N PRO A 113 -2.51 5.24 -10.19
CA PRO A 113 -3.18 6.45 -10.69
C PRO A 113 -2.58 7.06 -11.96
N PHE A 114 -1.27 6.83 -12.17
CA PHE A 114 -0.51 7.41 -13.27
C PHE A 114 -0.13 6.39 -14.36
N SER A 115 -0.69 5.18 -14.33
CA SER A 115 -0.52 4.19 -15.41
C SER A 115 -0.89 4.80 -16.77
N TYR A 116 -0.29 4.27 -17.84
CA TYR A 116 -0.49 4.86 -19.16
C TYR A 116 -1.96 4.80 -19.58
N GLY A 117 -2.51 5.96 -19.92
CA GLY A 117 -3.88 6.08 -20.42
C GLY A 117 -3.98 5.83 -21.93
N HIS A 118 -5.04 6.37 -22.53
CA HIS A 118 -5.22 6.39 -23.98
C HIS A 118 -4.03 7.07 -24.70
N PRO A 119 -3.55 6.55 -25.86
CA PRO A 119 -4.10 5.44 -26.64
C PRO A 119 -3.58 4.04 -26.25
N PHE A 120 -2.68 3.93 -25.26
CA PHE A 120 -2.01 2.67 -24.92
C PHE A 120 -2.89 1.74 -24.08
N ALA A 121 -3.47 2.26 -22.98
CA ALA A 121 -4.42 1.52 -22.15
C ALA A 121 -5.53 2.46 -21.69
N ARG A 122 -6.63 2.47 -22.44
CA ARG A 122 -7.77 3.36 -22.15
C ARG A 122 -8.44 2.93 -20.84
N GLY A 123 -8.53 3.85 -19.89
CA GLY A 123 -9.21 3.64 -18.62
C GLY A 123 -8.29 3.25 -17.45
N CYS A 124 -7.02 2.90 -17.70
CA CYS A 124 -6.07 2.58 -16.62
C CYS A 124 -5.69 3.84 -15.82
N ARG A 125 -5.28 4.91 -16.51
CA ARG A 125 -4.96 6.20 -15.87
C ARG A 125 -6.15 6.75 -15.11
N PHE A 126 -5.92 7.18 -13.88
CA PHE A 126 -6.91 7.90 -13.09
C PHE A 126 -7.03 9.35 -13.54
N ASP A 127 -8.02 9.61 -14.40
CA ASP A 127 -8.31 10.93 -14.98
C ASP A 127 -9.52 11.62 -14.33
N MET A 128 -10.22 10.95 -13.41
CA MET A 128 -11.39 11.51 -12.73
C MET A 128 -11.02 12.68 -11.82
N THR A 129 -11.93 13.65 -11.71
CA THR A 129 -11.74 14.81 -10.82
C THR A 129 -12.25 14.49 -9.42
N ILE A 130 -11.34 14.40 -8.44
CA ILE A 130 -11.71 14.35 -7.02
C ILE A 130 -11.94 15.77 -6.50
N THR A 131 -13.07 15.96 -5.81
CA THR A 131 -13.43 17.18 -5.06
C THR A 131 -13.32 16.99 -3.55
N ASP A 132 -13.44 15.76 -3.05
CA ASP A 132 -13.21 15.41 -1.65
C ASP A 132 -12.28 14.19 -1.50
N PHE A 133 -11.05 14.43 -1.03
CA PHE A 133 -10.07 13.38 -0.81
C PHE A 133 -10.32 12.51 0.45
N ASN A 134 -11.34 12.82 1.26
CA ASN A 134 -11.78 11.93 2.35
C ASN A 134 -12.72 10.81 1.87
N SER A 135 -13.13 10.86 0.60
CA SER A 135 -14.09 9.92 0.01
C SER A 135 -13.51 8.53 -0.24
N PHE A 136 -12.19 8.37 -0.26
CA PHE A 136 -11.47 7.10 -0.39
C PHE A 136 -10.42 6.94 0.72
N ASP A 137 -9.89 5.74 0.89
CA ASP A 137 -9.14 5.32 2.07
C ASP A 137 -7.63 5.13 1.80
N PHE A 138 -7.24 4.80 0.56
CA PHE A 138 -5.85 4.56 0.21
C PHE A 138 -5.48 4.86 -1.25
N ILE A 139 -4.18 4.96 -1.52
CA ILE A 139 -3.61 5.09 -2.87
C ILE A 139 -2.59 3.97 -3.07
N GLU A 140 -2.69 3.26 -4.19
CA GLU A 140 -1.65 2.36 -4.65
C GLU A 140 -0.46 3.19 -5.18
N ILE A 141 0.55 3.37 -4.33
CA ILE A 141 1.73 4.19 -4.66
C ILE A 141 2.78 3.44 -5.47
N PHE A 142 2.72 2.10 -5.46
CA PHE A 142 3.55 1.24 -6.28
C PHE A 142 2.70 0.12 -6.89
N ASN A 143 2.58 0.12 -8.21
CA ASN A 143 2.25 -1.06 -9.00
C ASN A 143 3.56 -1.60 -9.58
N ASN A 144 4.00 -2.75 -9.06
CA ASN A 144 5.39 -3.20 -9.21
C ASN A 144 5.85 -3.43 -10.67
N PRO A 145 5.04 -4.04 -11.56
CA PRO A 145 5.38 -4.13 -12.98
C PRO A 145 5.47 -2.81 -13.74
N GLU A 146 4.88 -1.72 -13.23
CA GLU A 146 4.82 -0.43 -13.92
C GLU A 146 6.14 0.37 -13.82
N PRO A 147 6.46 1.24 -14.80
CA PRO A 147 7.68 2.03 -14.78
C PRO A 147 7.79 2.95 -13.56
N LEU A 148 8.94 2.89 -12.90
CA LEU A 148 9.20 3.61 -11.64
C LEU A 148 8.98 5.12 -11.77
N HIS A 149 9.62 5.79 -12.73
CA HIS A 149 9.59 7.26 -12.81
C HIS A 149 8.32 7.82 -13.45
N GLN A 150 7.68 7.07 -14.35
CA GLN A 150 6.54 7.57 -15.10
C GLN A 150 5.21 7.31 -14.40
N VAL A 151 5.13 6.25 -13.58
CA VAL A 151 3.90 5.79 -12.94
C VAL A 151 4.01 5.85 -11.42
N ASN A 152 4.96 5.11 -10.84
CA ASN A 152 5.02 4.93 -9.39
C ASN A 152 5.54 6.18 -8.64
N GLU A 153 6.53 6.88 -9.17
CA GLU A 153 7.07 8.10 -8.56
C GLU A 153 6.00 9.22 -8.46
N PRO A 154 5.25 9.54 -9.54
CA PRO A 154 4.11 10.45 -9.43
C PRO A 154 3.04 9.99 -8.44
N ALA A 155 2.76 8.69 -8.35
CA ALA A 155 1.78 8.14 -7.40
C ALA A 155 2.23 8.35 -5.95
N LEU A 156 3.48 8.03 -5.64
CA LEU A 156 4.09 8.32 -4.34
C LEU A 156 4.02 9.82 -4.02
N LEU A 157 4.46 10.68 -4.94
CA LEU A 157 4.46 12.13 -4.72
C LEU A 157 3.06 12.71 -4.54
N TRP A 158 2.05 12.18 -5.24
CA TRP A 158 0.66 12.57 -5.07
C TRP A 158 0.10 12.17 -3.71
N TRP A 159 0.35 10.93 -3.27
CA TRP A 159 0.00 10.50 -1.92
C TRP A 159 0.70 11.36 -0.86
N GLU A 160 2.00 11.62 -1.00
CA GLU A 160 2.76 12.47 -0.08
C GLU A 160 2.19 13.88 0.04
N ASP A 161 1.81 14.51 -1.09
CA ASP A 161 1.18 15.84 -1.10
C ASP A 161 -0.16 15.85 -0.37
N LEU A 162 -1.00 14.82 -0.58
CA LEU A 162 -2.31 14.73 0.07
C LEU A 162 -2.21 14.49 1.58
N VAL A 163 -1.36 13.56 2.03
CA VAL A 163 -1.24 13.31 3.48
C VAL A 163 -0.61 14.50 4.22
N LEU A 164 0.31 15.24 3.60
CA LEU A 164 0.86 16.48 4.18
C LEU A 164 -0.16 17.61 4.22
N LYS A 165 -1.21 17.57 3.39
CA LYS A 165 -2.39 18.46 3.47
C LYS A 165 -3.40 18.01 4.54
N GLY A 166 -3.16 16.90 5.21
CA GLY A 166 -3.99 16.39 6.31
C GLY A 166 -5.06 15.39 5.89
N PHE A 167 -5.02 14.88 4.65
CA PHE A 167 -5.94 13.81 4.25
C PHE A 167 -5.49 12.46 4.82
N PRO A 168 -6.37 11.68 5.48
CA PRO A 168 -6.01 10.46 6.18
C PRO A 168 -5.92 9.24 5.24
N LEU A 169 -5.02 9.32 4.25
CA LEU A 169 -4.88 8.31 3.20
C LEU A 169 -3.74 7.35 3.50
N SER A 170 -4.00 6.04 3.41
CA SER A 170 -2.96 5.02 3.49
C SER A 170 -2.22 4.83 2.16
N ALA A 171 -0.94 4.48 2.23
CA ALA A 171 -0.18 4.01 1.08
C ALA A 171 -0.30 2.48 0.97
N THR A 172 -0.56 1.98 -0.23
CA THR A 172 -0.52 0.55 -0.53
C THR A 172 0.33 0.30 -1.78
N CYS A 173 0.60 -0.97 -2.04
CA CYS A 173 1.17 -1.42 -3.30
C CYS A 173 0.56 -2.74 -3.73
N GLY A 174 0.70 -3.04 -5.01
CA GLY A 174 0.25 -4.27 -5.63
C GLY A 174 1.19 -4.73 -6.73
N MET A 175 1.04 -5.98 -7.11
CA MET A 175 1.71 -6.56 -8.28
C MET A 175 0.84 -6.50 -9.54
N ASP A 176 -0.47 -6.24 -9.39
CA ASP A 176 -1.45 -6.26 -10.49
C ASP A 176 -1.32 -7.54 -11.34
N LEU A 177 -1.29 -8.69 -10.64
CA LEU A 177 -0.86 -9.95 -11.25
C LEU A 177 -1.89 -10.47 -12.26
N HIS A 178 -1.50 -10.49 -13.52
CA HIS A 178 -2.21 -11.18 -14.61
C HIS A 178 -1.61 -12.56 -14.92
N GLY A 179 -0.59 -12.99 -14.17
CA GLY A 179 0.14 -14.24 -14.39
C GLY A 179 1.24 -14.45 -13.34
N ARG A 180 2.11 -15.43 -13.56
CA ARG A 180 3.31 -15.59 -12.72
C ARG A 180 4.29 -14.45 -13.01
N TRP A 181 4.75 -13.78 -11.98
CA TRP A 181 5.79 -12.74 -12.04
C TRP A 181 6.81 -12.93 -10.92
N ASP A 182 8.01 -12.38 -11.04
CA ASP A 182 8.98 -12.42 -9.93
C ASP A 182 8.62 -11.39 -8.84
N MET A 183 8.27 -11.87 -7.65
CA MET A 183 7.94 -11.02 -6.49
C MET A 183 9.16 -10.71 -5.59
N ASN A 184 10.34 -11.25 -5.94
CA ASN A 184 11.58 -10.95 -5.23
C ASN A 184 11.93 -9.47 -5.37
N ASN A 185 12.32 -8.84 -4.26
CA ASN A 185 12.72 -7.42 -4.21
C ASN A 185 11.67 -6.40 -4.71
N GLN A 186 10.44 -6.83 -5.00
CA GLN A 186 9.31 -5.95 -5.31
C GLN A 186 8.76 -5.33 -4.02
N TYR A 187 8.05 -4.21 -4.07
CA TYR A 187 7.34 -3.68 -2.90
C TYR A 187 6.18 -4.60 -2.49
N ALA A 188 5.94 -4.72 -1.19
CA ALA A 188 4.76 -5.35 -0.60
C ALA A 188 4.16 -4.44 0.47
N THR A 189 2.85 -4.55 0.69
CA THR A 189 2.18 -3.85 1.77
C THR A 189 2.32 -4.68 3.04
N PHE A 190 2.72 -4.06 4.15
CA PHE A 190 2.74 -4.70 5.45
C PHE A 190 1.80 -3.98 6.40
N ILE A 191 1.21 -4.76 7.29
CA ILE A 191 0.38 -4.29 8.40
C ILE A 191 0.82 -4.97 9.69
N GLU A 192 0.53 -4.32 10.81
CA GLU A 192 0.61 -5.01 12.10
C GLU A 192 -0.56 -5.99 12.23
N GLY A 193 -0.29 -7.18 12.74
CA GLY A 193 -1.30 -8.19 12.99
C GLY A 193 -0.91 -9.12 14.13
N VAL A 194 -1.81 -10.05 14.44
CA VAL A 194 -1.66 -11.07 15.48
C VAL A 194 -1.77 -12.47 14.89
N ASP A 195 -1.16 -13.45 15.56
CA ASP A 195 -1.27 -14.84 15.17
C ASP A 195 -2.74 -15.32 15.21
N GLY A 196 -3.19 -15.98 14.15
CA GLY A 196 -4.60 -16.36 13.97
C GLY A 196 -5.58 -15.18 13.81
N GLY A 197 -5.10 -13.95 13.69
CA GLY A 197 -5.93 -12.76 13.51
C GLY A 197 -6.68 -12.73 12.18
N ASN A 198 -7.82 -12.02 12.15
CA ASN A 198 -8.64 -11.88 10.96
C ASN A 198 -8.07 -10.81 10.02
N ILE A 199 -7.61 -11.24 8.85
CA ILE A 199 -6.90 -10.37 7.90
C ILE A 199 -7.73 -9.18 7.40
N GLU A 200 -9.05 -9.36 7.21
CA GLU A 200 -9.95 -8.28 6.75
C GLU A 200 -10.01 -7.16 7.79
N THR A 201 -10.14 -7.53 9.06
CA THR A 201 -10.25 -6.58 10.18
C THR A 201 -8.92 -5.88 10.45
N GLU A 202 -7.82 -6.61 10.41
CA GLU A 202 -6.47 -6.04 10.59
C GLU A 202 -6.10 -5.09 9.44
N LEU A 203 -6.44 -5.45 8.20
CA LEU A 203 -6.25 -4.56 7.05
C LEU A 203 -7.10 -3.30 7.17
N GLU A 204 -8.38 -3.44 7.55
CA GLU A 204 -9.26 -2.30 7.77
C GLU A 204 -8.73 -1.36 8.84
N ASP A 205 -8.30 -1.90 9.99
CA ASP A 205 -7.69 -1.10 11.06
C ASP A 205 -6.44 -0.37 10.57
N ALA A 206 -5.55 -1.08 9.85
CA ALA A 206 -4.33 -0.50 9.31
C ALA A 206 -4.62 0.62 8.30
N ILE A 207 -5.54 0.41 7.36
CA ILE A 207 -5.88 1.41 6.34
C ILE A 207 -6.56 2.64 6.97
N ARG A 208 -7.52 2.44 7.88
CA ARG A 208 -8.27 3.55 8.50
C ARG A 208 -7.42 4.41 9.43
N HIS A 209 -6.34 3.86 9.99
CA HIS A 209 -5.43 4.57 10.89
C HIS A 209 -4.07 4.90 10.26
N GLN A 210 -3.93 4.79 8.93
CA GLN A 210 -2.69 5.09 8.18
C GLN A 210 -1.47 4.28 8.65
N LYS A 211 -1.70 3.05 9.15
CA LYS A 211 -0.68 2.13 9.68
C LYS A 211 -0.30 1.05 8.66
N THR A 212 -0.02 1.47 7.43
CA THR A 212 0.51 0.60 6.38
C THR A 212 1.98 0.93 6.11
N TRP A 213 2.78 -0.10 5.83
CA TRP A 213 4.13 0.05 5.29
C TRP A 213 4.16 -0.46 3.86
N VAL A 214 4.85 0.24 2.97
CA VAL A 214 5.14 -0.25 1.61
C VAL A 214 6.63 -0.48 1.51
N SER A 215 7.07 -1.74 1.42
CA SER A 215 8.49 -2.09 1.53
C SER A 215 8.95 -3.24 0.63
N ARG A 216 10.20 -3.17 0.14
CA ARG A 216 10.88 -4.26 -0.58
C ARG A 216 11.37 -5.39 0.34
N GLY A 217 11.46 -5.16 1.64
CA GLY A 217 11.96 -6.11 2.63
C GLY A 217 11.88 -5.55 4.04
N PRO A 218 12.92 -4.88 4.55
CA PRO A 218 12.91 -4.27 5.88
C PRO A 218 11.85 -3.17 5.98
N ILE A 219 11.17 -3.09 7.11
CA ILE A 219 10.23 -2.00 7.41
C ILE A 219 10.87 -1.02 8.39
N LEU A 220 10.35 0.20 8.43
CA LEU A 220 10.81 1.26 9.31
C LEU A 220 9.72 1.55 10.35
N GLU A 221 9.99 1.21 11.60
CA GLU A 221 9.15 1.57 12.75
C GLU A 221 9.49 2.96 13.27
N SER A 222 8.51 3.63 13.87
CA SER A 222 8.72 4.84 14.64
C SER A 222 7.94 4.80 15.95
N GLN A 223 8.58 5.24 17.04
CA GLN A 223 7.99 5.29 18.37
C GLN A 223 8.31 6.62 19.04
N TYR A 224 7.28 7.35 19.45
CA TYR A 224 7.44 8.59 20.21
C TYR A 224 7.71 8.30 21.69
N ASN A 225 8.75 8.92 22.25
CA ASN A 225 9.07 8.91 23.67
C ASN A 225 8.71 10.28 24.29
N PRO A 226 7.61 10.37 25.07
CA PRO A 226 7.18 11.64 25.65
C PRO A 226 8.11 12.13 26.77
N GLN A 227 8.79 11.26 27.50
CA GLN A 227 9.69 11.69 28.58
C GLN A 227 10.95 12.37 28.03
N LYS A 228 11.50 11.84 26.93
CA LYS A 228 12.70 12.37 26.29
C LYS A 228 12.41 13.41 25.20
N GLN A 229 11.16 13.52 24.75
CA GLN A 229 10.80 14.28 23.55
C GLN A 229 11.62 13.84 22.33
N THR A 230 11.72 12.54 22.12
CA THR A 230 12.45 11.92 21.00
C THR A 230 11.53 10.99 20.21
N ILE A 231 11.87 10.74 18.95
CA ILE A 231 11.29 9.67 18.15
C ILE A 231 12.39 8.63 17.88
N LEU A 232 12.14 7.39 18.28
CA LEU A 232 12.99 6.25 17.97
C LEU A 232 12.54 5.64 16.65
N PHE A 233 13.44 5.58 15.68
CA PHE A 233 13.26 4.87 14.42
C PHE A 233 14.01 3.55 14.48
N THR A 234 13.37 2.45 14.07
CA THR A 234 13.97 1.11 14.07
C THR A 234 13.73 0.42 12.73
N ILE A 235 14.77 -0.14 12.15
CA ILE A 235 14.70 -0.98 10.96
C ILE A 235 14.42 -2.40 11.42
N CYS A 236 13.27 -2.93 11.02
CA CYS A 236 12.85 -4.29 11.34
C CYS A 236 12.91 -5.14 10.08
N GLU A 237 13.76 -6.18 10.12
CA GLU A 237 13.84 -7.17 9.05
C GLU A 237 12.53 -7.96 8.95
N THR A 238 12.11 -8.24 7.71
CA THR A 238 10.94 -9.09 7.44
C THR A 238 11.40 -10.38 6.75
N LYS A 239 10.49 -11.34 6.63
CA LYS A 239 10.75 -12.61 5.92
C LYS A 239 10.54 -12.49 4.40
N LYS A 240 10.41 -11.27 3.87
CA LYS A 240 10.11 -11.06 2.45
C LYS A 240 11.33 -11.45 1.59
N PRO A 241 11.15 -12.33 0.59
CA PRO A 241 12.25 -12.77 -0.27
C PRO A 241 12.81 -11.66 -1.18
N GLY A 242 14.11 -11.78 -1.47
CA GLY A 242 14.76 -11.09 -2.59
C GLY A 242 15.35 -9.72 -2.28
N PHE A 243 15.06 -9.12 -1.13
CA PHE A 243 15.77 -7.90 -0.74
C PHE A 243 17.24 -8.20 -0.44
N LEU A 244 18.14 -7.49 -1.13
CA LEU A 244 19.57 -7.67 -0.99
C LEU A 244 20.16 -6.60 -0.07
N HIS A 245 20.86 -7.05 0.97
CA HIS A 245 21.61 -6.20 1.89
C HIS A 245 23.03 -6.75 2.05
N SER A 246 24.00 -5.84 2.12
CA SER A 246 25.41 -6.09 2.42
C SER A 246 25.78 -5.40 3.74
N ASP A 247 26.71 -5.97 4.51
CA ASP A 247 27.26 -5.37 5.73
C ASP A 247 27.86 -3.96 5.49
N SER A 248 28.18 -3.63 4.24
CA SER A 248 28.69 -2.32 3.83
C SER A 248 27.60 -1.30 3.50
N ASP A 249 26.34 -1.72 3.40
CA ASP A 249 25.25 -0.82 3.03
C ASP A 249 24.93 0.14 4.17
N ARG A 250 24.61 1.37 3.79
CA ARG A 250 24.22 2.44 4.70
C ARG A 250 22.72 2.65 4.58
N TYR A 251 22.03 2.81 5.70
CA TYR A 251 20.62 3.20 5.67
C TYR A 251 20.46 4.69 5.97
N LEU A 252 19.62 5.33 5.16
CA LEU A 252 19.26 6.72 5.30
C LEU A 252 17.77 6.83 5.64
N LEU A 253 17.46 7.52 6.72
CA LEU A 253 16.14 8.00 7.04
C LEU A 253 15.90 9.32 6.32
N SER A 254 14.81 9.41 5.56
CA SER A 254 14.26 10.65 5.03
C SER A 254 12.93 10.94 5.72
N LEU A 255 12.80 12.15 6.28
CA LEU A 255 11.58 12.63 6.93
C LEU A 255 11.08 13.85 6.15
N ARG A 256 10.05 13.64 5.34
CA ARG A 256 9.41 14.72 4.57
C ARG A 256 8.29 15.35 5.38
N SER A 257 8.25 16.69 5.39
CA SER A 257 7.21 17.53 5.98
C SER A 257 6.70 18.55 4.97
N ILE A 258 5.71 19.36 5.34
CA ILE A 258 5.26 20.49 4.50
C ILE A 258 6.34 21.58 4.35
N THR A 259 7.28 21.68 5.30
CA THR A 259 8.34 22.70 5.30
C THR A 259 9.64 22.25 4.64
N GLY A 260 9.79 20.96 4.35
CA GLY A 260 11.00 20.41 3.74
C GLY A 260 11.30 18.97 4.19
N THR A 261 12.48 18.49 3.82
CA THR A 261 12.94 17.12 4.09
C THR A 261 14.19 17.13 4.95
N VAL A 262 14.19 16.36 6.03
CA VAL A 262 15.37 16.08 6.85
C VAL A 262 15.90 14.69 6.49
N ILE A 263 17.22 14.57 6.30
CA ILE A 263 17.88 13.29 6.03
C ILE A 263 18.84 13.00 7.18
N LYS A 264 18.79 11.77 7.71
CA LYS A 264 19.69 11.27 8.74
C LYS A 264 20.17 9.88 8.35
N GLU A 265 21.36 9.54 8.79
CA GLU A 265 21.93 8.21 8.59
C GLU A 265 21.74 7.37 9.85
N PHE A 266 21.49 6.07 9.67
CA PHE A 266 21.49 5.10 10.78
C PHE A 266 22.94 4.75 11.14
N PRO A 267 23.42 5.08 12.36
CA PRO A 267 24.82 4.87 12.73
C PRO A 267 25.23 3.40 12.78
N ASP A 268 24.31 2.51 13.18
CA ASP A 268 24.55 1.05 13.29
C ASP A 268 23.61 0.23 12.39
N CYS A 269 23.05 0.84 11.34
CA CYS A 269 22.10 0.20 10.41
C CYS A 269 20.88 -0.46 11.07
N ARG A 270 20.52 -0.07 12.30
CA ARG A 270 19.43 -0.68 13.07
C ARG A 270 18.46 0.31 13.68
N SER A 271 18.94 1.31 14.40
CA SER A 271 18.09 2.27 15.10
C SER A 271 18.68 3.66 15.13
N LEU A 272 17.81 4.66 15.19
CA LEU A 272 18.16 6.07 15.24
C LEU A 272 17.15 6.81 16.12
N GLU A 273 17.60 7.43 17.21
CA GLU A 273 16.78 8.28 18.08
C GLU A 273 16.99 9.76 17.70
N ILE A 274 15.91 10.49 17.38
CA ILE A 274 15.98 11.89 16.98
C ILE A 274 15.15 12.77 17.94
N PRO A 275 15.72 13.84 18.50
CA PRO A 275 14.96 14.84 19.25
C PRO A 275 13.87 15.50 18.40
N VAL A 276 12.67 15.67 18.96
CA VAL A 276 11.51 16.26 18.26
C VAL A 276 11.78 17.68 17.77
N ASN A 277 12.55 18.47 18.51
CA ASN A 277 12.92 19.83 18.12
C ASN A 277 13.85 19.87 16.89
N GLU A 278 14.62 18.82 16.60
CA GLU A 278 15.38 18.72 15.34
C GLU A 278 14.47 18.50 14.13
N LEU A 279 13.25 17.99 14.34
CA LEU A 279 12.30 17.67 13.28
C LEU A 279 11.32 18.82 13.02
N TYR A 280 10.86 19.49 14.09
CA TYR A 280 9.83 20.53 14.02
C TYR A 280 10.35 21.94 14.31
N GLY A 281 11.62 22.09 14.70
CA GLY A 281 12.16 23.34 15.21
C GLY A 281 11.50 23.77 16.54
N ASP A 282 11.53 25.07 16.82
CA ASP A 282 10.87 25.68 17.99
C ASP A 282 9.37 25.97 17.76
N SER A 283 8.80 25.45 16.67
CA SER A 283 7.39 25.66 16.33
C SER A 283 6.46 24.89 17.26
N ASN A 284 5.45 25.57 17.81
CA ASN A 284 4.38 24.93 18.58
C ASN A 284 3.41 24.12 17.70
N THR A 285 3.43 24.31 16.37
CA THR A 285 2.61 23.53 15.44
C THR A 285 3.48 22.47 14.78
N ARG A 286 3.29 21.22 15.19
CA ARG A 286 3.92 20.06 14.56
C ARG A 286 3.13 19.69 13.31
N SER A 287 3.81 19.45 12.19
CA SER A 287 3.19 18.95 10.95
C SER A 287 3.26 17.43 10.88
N ALA A 288 2.54 16.81 9.96
CA ALA A 288 2.79 15.42 9.61
C ALA A 288 4.23 15.22 9.11
N LEU A 289 4.81 14.05 9.40
CA LEU A 289 6.09 13.59 8.84
C LEU A 289 5.87 12.29 8.09
N ILE A 290 6.46 12.18 6.89
CA ILE A 290 6.47 10.95 6.09
C ILE A 290 7.85 10.33 6.20
N PRO A 291 8.02 9.23 6.96
CA PRO A 291 9.29 8.53 7.07
C PRO A 291 9.49 7.58 5.89
N LYS A 292 10.66 7.68 5.28
CA LYS A 292 11.12 6.78 4.21
C LYS A 292 12.51 6.27 4.53
N LEU A 293 12.71 4.98 4.30
CA LEU A 293 14.00 4.31 4.44
C LEU A 293 14.63 4.16 3.06
N TYR A 294 15.90 4.55 2.92
CA TYR A 294 16.67 4.42 1.70
C TYR A 294 17.97 3.64 1.95
N GLN A 295 18.42 2.89 0.95
CA GLN A 295 19.70 2.18 0.95
C GLN A 295 20.75 3.00 0.18
N ASN A 296 21.85 3.36 0.82
CA ASN A 296 23.01 4.09 0.28
C ASN A 296 22.75 5.55 -0.15
N HIS A 297 21.70 5.83 -0.94
CA HIS A 297 21.39 7.15 -1.51
C HIS A 297 19.87 7.41 -1.47
N THR A 298 19.44 8.67 -1.48
CA THR A 298 18.01 9.05 -1.38
C THR A 298 17.26 9.13 -2.71
N ALA A 299 17.85 8.60 -3.79
CA ALA A 299 17.17 8.44 -5.07
C ALA A 299 16.09 7.34 -4.99
N ILE A 300 15.01 7.44 -5.76
CA ILE A 300 13.84 6.55 -5.62
C ILE A 300 14.15 5.07 -5.91
N GLU A 301 15.13 4.77 -6.74
CA GLU A 301 15.62 3.42 -7.03
C GLU A 301 16.16 2.72 -5.77
N ASN A 302 16.60 3.54 -4.81
CA ASN A 302 17.16 3.11 -3.54
C ASN A 302 16.14 3.15 -2.39
N LEU A 303 14.89 3.58 -2.64
CA LEU A 303 13.83 3.56 -1.64
C LEU A 303 13.57 2.13 -1.21
N VAL A 304 13.70 1.86 0.09
CA VAL A 304 13.49 0.52 0.67
C VAL A 304 12.08 0.41 1.22
N ALA A 305 11.64 1.42 1.99
CA ALA A 305 10.34 1.42 2.64
C ALA A 305 9.75 2.83 2.75
N VAL A 306 8.44 2.92 2.56
CA VAL A 306 7.59 4.03 3.02
C VAL A 306 6.88 3.55 4.28
N ALA A 307 7.04 4.27 5.39
CA ALA A 307 6.45 3.94 6.67
C ALA A 307 5.16 4.75 6.93
N PRO A 308 4.34 4.36 7.93
CA PRO A 308 3.21 5.13 8.41
C PRO A 308 3.57 6.59 8.67
N VAL A 309 2.64 7.47 8.31
CA VAL A 309 2.76 8.91 8.56
C VAL A 309 2.76 9.15 10.06
N ILE A 310 3.74 9.90 10.55
CA ILE A 310 3.78 10.34 11.94
C ILE A 310 2.94 11.61 12.01
N VAL A 311 1.73 11.47 12.54
CA VAL A 311 0.86 12.60 12.86
C VAL A 311 1.14 13.02 14.31
N PRO A 312 1.47 14.29 14.57
CA PRO A 312 1.65 14.76 15.94
C PRO A 312 0.31 14.82 16.67
N ASP A 313 0.29 14.31 17.90
CA ASP A 313 -0.82 14.47 18.86
C ASP A 313 -1.07 15.95 19.22
#